data_AF-R7SUE9-F1
#
_entry.id   AF-R7SUE9-F1
#
_cell.length_a   1.000
_cell.length_b   1.000
_cell.length_c   1.000
_cell.angle_alpha   90.00
_cell.angle_beta   90.00
_cell.angle_gamma   90.00
#
_symmetry.space_group_name_H-M   'P 1'
#
loop_
_entity.id
_entity.type
_entity.pdbx_description
1 polymer ?
#
loop_
_entity_poly.entity_id
_entity_poly.type
_entity_poly.pdbx_seq_one_letter_code
_entity_poly.pdbx_strand_id
1 'polypeptide(L)'
;MAAARETRLRVIALYKELHRLGRDYPDPAYNFHKKLRGLFEKNRNLTDPEEIEKAIKMGEYIRNETLALYSLRKYRHLKRMYPNPSPTDPTP
;
A
#
# COMPACT_ATOMS: atom_id res chain seq x y z
N MET A 1 -24.93 -17.17 -0.73
CA MET A 1 -25.26 -15.72 -0.73
C MET A 1 -24.50 -14.92 0.33
N ALA A 2 -24.31 -15.41 1.57
CA ALA A 2 -23.54 -14.70 2.60
C ALA A 2 -22.07 -14.43 2.21
N ALA A 3 -21.38 -15.43 1.64
CA ALA A 3 -19.97 -15.32 1.23
C ALA A 3 -19.70 -14.21 0.19
N ALA A 4 -20.64 -13.98 -0.74
CA ALA A 4 -20.54 -12.90 -1.74
C ALA A 4 -20.68 -11.50 -1.12
N ARG A 5 -21.48 -11.38 -0.04
CA ARG A 5 -21.61 -10.12 0.70
C ARG A 5 -20.36 -9.83 1.51
N GLU A 6 -19.76 -10.86 2.10
CA GLU A 6 -18.52 -10.75 2.87
C GLU A 6 -17.34 -10.30 2.00
N THR A 7 -17.12 -10.96 0.86
CA THR A 7 -16.09 -10.57 -0.13
C THR A 7 -16.29 -9.14 -0.62
N ARG A 8 -17.53 -8.74 -0.94
CA ARG A 8 -17.83 -7.35 -1.34
C ARG A 8 -17.45 -6.33 -0.27
N LEU A 9 -17.75 -6.60 1.00
CA LEU A 9 -17.39 -5.71 2.11
C LEU A 9 -15.86 -5.64 2.27
N ARG A 10 -15.17 -6.77 2.15
CA ARG A 10 -13.71 -6.88 2.20
C ARG A 10 -13.04 -6.03 1.11
N VAL A 11 -13.52 -6.15 -0.12
CA VAL A 11 -13.03 -5.36 -1.27
C VAL A 11 -13.25 -3.86 -1.08
N ILE A 12 -14.42 -3.45 -0.57
CA ILE A 12 -14.71 -2.04 -0.28
C ILE A 12 -13.79 -1.48 0.80
N ALA A 13 -13.54 -2.24 1.88
CA ALA A 13 -12.61 -1.86 2.93
C ALA A 13 -11.19 -1.69 2.39
N LEU A 14 -10.72 -2.66 1.59
CA LEU A 14 -9.41 -2.64 0.95
C LEU A 14 -9.24 -1.43 0.02
N TYR A 15 -10.25 -1.11 -0.79
CA TYR A 15 -10.22 0.06 -1.66
C TYR A 15 -10.07 1.37 -0.86
N LYS A 16 -10.85 1.54 0.21
CA LYS A 16 -10.76 2.74 1.06
C LYS A 16 -9.40 2.86 1.74
N GLU A 17 -8.84 1.74 2.19
CA GLU A 17 -7.52 1.71 2.81
C GLU A 17 -6.42 2.09 1.80
N LEU A 18 -6.40 1.46 0.62
CA LEU A 18 -5.45 1.80 -0.45
C LEU A 18 -5.61 3.24 -0.92
N HIS A 19 -6.84 3.75 -1.03
CA HIS A 19 -7.09 5.14 -1.39
C HIS A 19 -6.52 6.10 -0.34
N ARG A 20 -6.67 5.78 0.95
CA ARG A 20 -6.08 6.56 2.05
C ARG A 20 -4.57 6.54 1.97
N LEU A 21 -3.97 5.36 1.81
CA LEU A 21 -2.53 5.19 1.68
C LEU A 21 -2.01 6.01 0.50
N GLY A 22 -2.67 5.96 -0.66
CA GLY A 22 -2.23 6.70 -1.85
C GLY A 22 -2.10 8.21 -1.69
N ARG A 23 -2.72 8.84 -0.66
CA ARG A 23 -2.55 10.27 -0.38
C ARG A 23 -1.15 10.63 0.14
N ASP A 24 -0.53 9.71 0.88
CA ASP A 24 0.77 9.93 1.52
C ASP A 24 1.95 9.42 0.66
N TYR A 25 1.65 9.01 -0.59
CA TYR A 25 2.62 8.40 -1.49
C TYR A 25 3.72 9.40 -1.84
N PRO A 26 5.01 9.04 -1.74
CA PRO A 26 6.10 10.00 -1.84
C PRO A 26 6.28 10.61 -3.23
N ASP A 27 5.79 9.94 -4.28
CA ASP A 27 5.92 10.39 -5.67
C ASP A 27 4.58 10.91 -6.23
N PRO A 28 4.42 12.23 -6.44
CA PRO A 28 3.20 12.81 -6.99
C PRO A 28 2.99 12.46 -8.48
N ALA A 29 4.05 12.17 -9.24
CA ALA A 29 3.95 11.83 -10.65
C ALA A 29 3.42 10.40 -10.88
N TYR A 30 3.53 9.53 -9.87
CA TYR A 30 3.10 8.14 -9.97
C TYR A 30 1.59 7.96 -10.21
N ASN A 31 0.77 8.97 -9.87
CA ASN A 31 -0.68 8.97 -10.05
C ASN A 31 -1.37 7.73 -9.44
N PHE A 32 -1.07 7.46 -8.16
CA PHE A 32 -1.51 6.25 -7.44
C PHE A 32 -3.02 6.01 -7.54
N HIS A 33 -3.85 7.03 -7.31
CA HIS A 33 -5.31 6.90 -7.34
C HIS A 33 -5.86 6.52 -8.71
N LYS A 34 -5.27 7.03 -9.80
CA LYS A 34 -5.67 6.67 -11.16
C LYS A 34 -5.39 5.19 -11.44
N LYS A 35 -4.23 4.69 -11.03
CA LYS A 35 -3.85 3.28 -11.17
C LYS A 35 -4.74 2.37 -10.31
N LEU A 36 -5.00 2.77 -9.06
CA LEU A 36 -5.88 2.07 -8.15
C LEU A 36 -7.29 1.93 -8.76
N ARG A 37 -7.86 3.05 -9.23
CA ARG A 37 -9.17 3.04 -9.87
C ARG A 37 -9.18 2.12 -11.10
N GLY A 38 -8.18 2.21 -11.97
CA GLY A 38 -8.08 1.35 -13.14
C GLY A 38 -7.96 -0.14 -12.81
N LEU A 39 -7.27 -0.50 -11.72
CA LEU A 39 -7.17 -1.90 -11.27
C LEU A 39 -8.53 -2.46 -10.84
N PHE A 40 -9.29 -1.71 -10.05
CA PHE A 40 -10.61 -2.13 -9.57
C PHE A 40 -11.66 -2.12 -10.69
N GLU A 41 -11.57 -1.17 -11.62
CA GLU A 41 -12.45 -1.14 -12.80
C GLU A 41 -12.25 -2.35 -13.70
N LYS A 42 -11.00 -2.78 -13.94
CA LYS A 42 -10.68 -3.99 -14.72
C LYS A 42 -11.28 -5.26 -14.10
N ASN A 43 -11.30 -5.32 -12.77
CA ASN A 43 -11.75 -6.50 -12.01
C ASN A 43 -13.24 -6.45 -11.62
N ARG A 44 -14.00 -5.44 -12.07
CA ARG A 44 -15.40 -5.20 -11.63
C ARG A 44 -16.36 -6.36 -11.95
N ASN A 45 -16.14 -7.03 -13.08
CA ASN A 45 -17.05 -8.06 -13.59
C ASN A 45 -16.55 -9.48 -13.28
N LEU A 46 -15.60 -9.65 -12.35
CA LEU A 46 -15.16 -10.97 -11.90
C LEU A 46 -16.29 -11.63 -11.10
N THR A 47 -16.65 -12.85 -11.51
CA THR A 47 -17.72 -13.65 -10.88
C THR A 47 -17.17 -14.90 -10.19
N ASP A 48 -15.99 -15.36 -10.63
CA ASP A 48 -15.35 -16.56 -10.10
C ASP A 48 -14.75 -16.29 -8.70
N PRO A 49 -15.10 -17.09 -7.67
CA PRO A 49 -14.61 -16.89 -6.31
C PRO A 49 -13.08 -16.98 -6.16
N GLU A 50 -12.41 -17.85 -6.92
CA GLU A 50 -10.95 -18.02 -6.81
C GLU A 50 -10.20 -16.81 -7.37
N GLU A 51 -10.63 -16.31 -8.54
CA GLU A 51 -10.09 -15.09 -9.13
C GLU A 51 -10.34 -13.86 -8.24
N ILE A 52 -11.49 -13.78 -7.56
CA ILE A 52 -11.78 -12.70 -6.60
C ILE A 52 -10.79 -12.74 -5.43
N GLU A 53 -10.57 -13.91 -4.83
CA GLU A 53 -9.62 -14.04 -3.72
C GLU A 53 -8.18 -13.73 -4.15
N LYS A 54 -7.79 -14.13 -5.37
CA LYS A 54 -6.50 -13.77 -5.95
C LYS A 54 -6.34 -12.26 -6.14
N ALA A 55 -7.39 -11.58 -6.61
CA ALA A 55 -7.40 -10.13 -6.74
C ALA A 55 -7.32 -9.42 -5.37
N ILE A 56 -8.01 -9.94 -4.35
CA ILE A 56 -7.93 -9.43 -2.97
C ILE A 56 -6.49 -9.58 -2.44
N LYS A 57 -5.88 -10.75 -2.57
CA LYS A 57 -4.48 -11.00 -2.17
C LYS A 57 -3.51 -10.04 -2.86
N MET A 58 -3.71 -9.78 -4.15
CA MET A 58 -2.90 -8.78 -4.87
C MET A 58 -3.08 -7.38 -4.29
N GLY A 59 -4.30 -6.98 -3.93
CA GLY A 59 -4.54 -5.68 -3.28
C GLY A 59 -3.91 -5.59 -1.89
N GLU A 60 -3.94 -6.66 -1.09
CA GLU A 60 -3.25 -6.75 0.20
C GLU A 60 -1.73 -6.67 0.05
N TYR A 61 -1.18 -7.29 -0.99
CA TYR A 61 0.24 -7.16 -1.33
C TYR A 61 0.63 -5.71 -1.63
N ILE A 62 -0.14 -5.02 -2.48
CA ILE A 62 0.09 -3.59 -2.79
C ILE A 62 0.02 -2.72 -1.53
N ARG A 63 -0.92 -3.00 -0.63
CA ARG A 63 -1.06 -2.32 0.66
C ARG A 63 0.23 -2.47 1.49
N ASN A 64 0.71 -3.71 1.64
CA ASN A 64 1.90 -4.00 2.44
C ASN A 64 3.15 -3.35 1.85
N GLU A 65 3.31 -3.36 0.53
CA GLU A 65 4.44 -2.68 -0.10
C GLU A 65 4.38 -1.16 0.03
N THR A 66 3.18 -0.58 -0.04
CA THR A 66 3.02 0.86 0.18
C THR A 66 3.40 1.23 1.62
N LEU A 67 3.02 0.42 2.61
CA LEU A 67 3.43 0.60 4.00
C LEU A 67 4.95 0.41 4.19
N ALA A 68 5.54 -0.57 3.52
CA ALA A 68 7.00 -0.79 3.54
C ALA A 68 7.76 0.41 2.99
N LEU A 69 7.28 1.02 1.90
CA LEU A 69 7.85 2.25 1.34
C LEU A 69 7.80 3.41 2.35
N TYR A 70 6.72 3.54 3.14
CA TYR A 70 6.63 4.55 4.20
C TYR A 70 7.64 4.31 5.32
N SER A 71 7.76 3.07 5.77
CA SER A 71 8.78 2.69 6.75
C SER A 71 10.19 2.97 6.25
N LEU A 72 10.47 2.66 4.98
CA LEU A 72 11.76 2.92 4.36
C LEU A 72 12.07 4.42 4.25
N ARG A 73 11.08 5.25 3.88
CA ARG A 73 11.23 6.71 3.86
C ARG A 73 11.57 7.23 5.25
N LYS A 74 10.85 6.77 6.29
CA LYS A 74 11.09 7.15 7.69
C LYS A 74 12.51 6.73 8.13
N TYR A 75 12.89 5.50 7.85
CA TYR A 75 14.22 4.98 8.15
C TYR A 75 15.34 5.80 7.48
N ARG A 76 15.20 6.10 6.18
CA ARG A 76 16.15 6.94 5.44
C ARG A 76 16.31 8.33 6.04
N HIS A 77 15.22 8.93 6.52
CA HIS A 77 15.28 10.22 7.20
C HIS A 77 16.02 10.12 8.54
N LEU A 78 15.67 9.17 9.40
CA LEU A 78 16.33 8.95 10.69
C LEU A 78 17.82 8.67 10.54
N LYS A 79 18.21 7.83 9.57
CA LYS A 79 19.63 7.51 9.29
C LYS A 79 20.46 8.75 8.91
N ARG A 80 19.84 9.77 8.28
CA ARG A 80 20.53 11.03 7.94
C ARG A 80 20.66 11.96 9.14
N MET A 81 19.65 11.99 10.01
CA MET A 81 19.63 12.85 11.19
C MET A 81 20.52 12.32 12.33
N TYR A 82 20.67 11.00 12.40
CA TYR A 82 21.49 10.33 13.40
C TYR A 82 22.57 9.50 12.69
N PRO A 83 23.59 10.14 12.08
CA PRO A 83 24.77 9.41 11.66
C PRO A 83 25.40 8.77 12.92
N ASN A 84 25.74 7.49 12.85
CA ASN A 84 26.46 6.85 13.95
C ASN A 84 27.73 7.68 14.22
N PRO A 85 28.01 8.04 15.49
CA PRO A 85 29.25 8.72 15.80
C PRO A 85 30.39 7.86 15.27
N SER A 86 31.25 8.46 14.44
CA SER A 86 32.48 7.80 14.04
C SER A 86 33.28 7.53 15.31
N PRO A 87 34.00 6.40 15.43
CA PRO A 87 34.93 6.18 16.55
C PRO A 87 35.99 7.28 16.68
N THR A 88 36.14 8.13 15.66
CA THR A 88 37.08 9.24 15.57
C THR A 88 36.49 10.59 15.95
N ASP A 89 35.18 10.70 16.22
CA ASP A 89 34.59 11.97 16.62
C ASP A 89 34.94 12.23 18.10
N PRO A 90 35.62 13.35 18.43
CA PRO A 90 35.90 13.66 19.81
C PRO A 90 34.57 13.91 20.50
N THR A 91 34.29 13.12 21.55
CA THR A 91 33.18 13.38 22.47
C THR A 91 33.30 14.80 23.02
N PRO A 92 32.20 15.56 23.13
CA PRO A 92 32.22 16.90 23.72
C PRO A 92 32.70 16.90 25.17
#